data_AF-A0A7S2VAM1-F1
#
_entry.id   AF-A0A7S2VAM1-F1
#
_cell.length_a   1.000
_cell.length_b   1.000
_cell.length_c   1.000
_cell.angle_alpha   90.00
_cell.angle_beta   90.00
_cell.angle_gamma   90.00
#
_symmetry.space_group_name_H-M   'P 1'
#
loop_
_entity.id
_entity.type
_entity.pdbx_description
1 polymer ?
#
loop_
_entity_poly.entity_id
_entity_poly.type
_entity_poly.pdbx_seq_one_letter_code
_entity_poly.pdbx_strand_id
1 'polypeptide(L)'
;MSDDNDHDDDKLEAPADWDGPVEDRHCTDILLLLLLWGMWIAMTGVGIYAVTEGDYRKVVYPLDYDGNICGTDFGSIDMSDHEKLYYVNNYGAGVCVKECPEVKVENIDDPNVTNRADVRTLITYDGLFQVEGNILNASYIDIANYSTSSDKVSCTQSLCYPDPTDPPSSWTSRGINEGFGFAYYAGDTYEVLLRCYYTVDAEQEISEAVNAGDNTGLVPDEDIYDFFNKLYADLWVARYYVLGFGFGFALVFSLFYIFLMRMPFLLATIVWSSIFLTICLFAIGGYYMYGLADDWEDEDPQIQDDKTINATRYVGIGLWVIAAILFLLACCLRQQIAIAIGCVKTAGRAVNHMFAILAVPVLQGIGL
;
A
#
# COMPACT_ATOMS: atom_id res chain seq x y z
N MET A 1 -43.33 -42.58 40.19
CA MET A 1 -42.75 -43.86 40.66
C MET A 1 -42.89 -44.81 39.49
N SER A 2 -41.89 -45.06 38.67
CA SER A 2 -40.43 -45.17 38.91
C SER A 2 -39.72 -44.85 37.58
N ASP A 3 -38.92 -43.78 37.56
CA ASP A 3 -37.45 -43.81 37.40
C ASP A 3 -37.02 -43.79 35.93
N ASP A 4 -37.07 -42.59 35.34
CA ASP A 4 -36.30 -42.18 34.15
C ASP A 4 -35.17 -41.25 34.61
N ASN A 5 -34.23 -41.80 35.39
CA ASN A 5 -32.97 -41.14 35.73
C ASN A 5 -31.84 -42.15 35.50
N ASP A 6 -30.69 -41.60 35.11
CA ASP A 6 -29.40 -42.28 34.86
C ASP A 6 -29.19 -42.75 33.41
N HIS A 7 -29.06 -41.77 32.51
CA HIS A 7 -28.05 -41.91 31.46
C HIS A 7 -26.69 -41.70 32.14
N ASP A 8 -26.05 -42.82 32.48
CA ASP A 8 -24.67 -42.86 32.93
C ASP A 8 -23.80 -42.10 31.92
N ASP A 9 -23.08 -41.08 32.42
CA ASP A 9 -21.98 -40.39 31.76
C ASP A 9 -20.77 -41.34 31.65
N ASP A 10 -20.99 -42.53 31.10
CA ASP A 10 -19.92 -43.48 30.82
C ASP A 10 -19.02 -42.85 29.77
N LYS A 11 -17.80 -42.53 30.20
CA LYS A 11 -16.73 -42.06 29.34
C LYS A 11 -16.64 -43.01 28.14
N LEU A 12 -16.83 -42.50 26.93
CA LEU A 12 -16.73 -43.28 25.71
C LEU A 12 -15.32 -43.89 25.60
N GLU A 13 -15.18 -45.13 26.06
CA GLU A 13 -13.96 -45.91 25.91
C GLU A 13 -14.00 -46.57 24.53
N ALA A 14 -13.01 -46.27 23.70
CA ALA A 14 -12.85 -46.97 22.43
C ALA A 14 -12.64 -48.47 22.72
N PRO A 15 -13.23 -49.38 21.92
CA PRO A 15 -13.04 -50.81 22.13
C PRO A 15 -11.54 -51.15 22.00
N ALA A 16 -11.08 -52.15 22.75
CA ALA A 16 -9.66 -52.45 22.94
C ALA A 16 -8.91 -52.81 21.64
N ASP A 17 -9.63 -53.04 20.55
CA ASP A 17 -9.15 -53.37 19.20
C ASP A 17 -9.22 -52.19 18.21
N TRP A 18 -9.57 -50.99 18.67
CA TRP A 18 -9.68 -49.81 17.81
C TRP A 18 -8.33 -49.12 17.59
N ASP A 19 -7.67 -49.44 16.48
CA ASP A 19 -6.41 -48.80 16.04
C ASP A 19 -6.59 -47.41 15.37
N GLY A 20 -7.81 -46.85 15.44
CA GLY A 20 -8.13 -45.56 14.84
C GLY A 20 -8.50 -45.62 13.35
N PRO A 21 -8.79 -44.48 12.70
CA PRO A 21 -9.32 -44.45 11.34
C PRO A 21 -8.33 -44.87 10.23
N VAL A 22 -7.04 -45.01 10.56
CA VAL A 22 -5.96 -45.38 9.64
C VAL A 22 -4.93 -46.19 10.45
N GLU A 23 -4.84 -47.50 10.18
CA GLU A 23 -3.95 -48.44 10.88
C GLU A 23 -2.46 -48.12 10.63
N ASP A 24 -2.08 -47.79 9.39
CA ASP A 24 -0.71 -47.46 9.01
C ASP A 24 -0.50 -45.95 8.84
N ARG A 25 -0.17 -45.27 9.95
CA ARG A 25 0.21 -43.86 9.91
C ARG A 25 1.68 -43.72 9.53
N HIS A 26 1.96 -43.48 8.26
CA HIS A 26 3.26 -42.93 7.87
C HIS A 26 3.29 -41.43 8.15
N CYS A 27 4.36 -40.94 8.77
CA CYS A 27 4.54 -39.52 9.05
C CYS A 27 4.93 -38.80 7.75
N THR A 28 3.95 -38.56 6.88
CA THR A 28 4.15 -37.97 5.55
C THR A 28 4.50 -36.47 5.59
N ASP A 29 4.41 -35.84 6.76
CA ASP A 29 4.55 -34.40 6.91
C ASP A 29 5.84 -33.95 7.60
N ILE A 30 6.83 -34.83 7.85
CA ILE A 30 8.09 -34.41 8.49
C ILE A 30 8.79 -33.33 7.64
N LEU A 31 8.84 -33.52 6.31
CA LEU A 31 9.48 -32.54 5.41
C LEU A 31 8.70 -31.21 5.39
N LEU A 32 7.38 -31.26 5.30
CA LEU A 32 6.53 -30.06 5.32
C LEU A 32 6.58 -29.34 6.66
N LEU A 33 6.64 -30.09 7.77
CA LEU A 33 6.82 -29.56 9.11
C LEU A 33 8.19 -28.87 9.24
N LEU A 34 9.27 -29.49 8.77
CA LEU A 34 10.60 -28.88 8.77
C LEU A 34 10.67 -27.62 7.91
N LEU A 35 10.00 -27.60 6.75
CA LEU A 35 9.89 -26.40 5.91
C LEU A 35 9.08 -25.30 6.59
N LEU A 36 7.97 -25.63 7.25
CA LEU A 36 7.17 -24.68 8.00
C LEU A 36 7.97 -24.07 9.15
N TRP A 37 8.68 -24.90 9.93
CA TRP A 37 9.57 -24.46 10.98
C TRP A 37 10.71 -23.59 10.42
N GLY A 38 11.31 -23.97 9.31
CA GLY A 38 12.33 -23.17 8.63
C GLY A 38 11.82 -21.80 8.22
N MET A 39 10.62 -21.72 7.66
CA MET A 39 9.97 -20.45 7.31
C MET A 39 9.69 -19.59 8.54
N TRP A 40 9.17 -20.18 9.63
CA TRP A 40 8.91 -19.44 10.86
C TRP A 40 10.20 -18.91 11.48
N ILE A 41 11.24 -19.75 11.58
CA ILE A 41 12.55 -19.34 12.08
C ILE A 41 13.15 -18.24 11.21
N ALA A 42 13.04 -18.35 9.87
CA ALA A 42 13.53 -17.32 8.95
C ALA A 42 12.78 -16.01 9.13
N MET A 43 11.43 -16.03 9.16
CA MET A 43 10.60 -14.83 9.34
C MET A 43 10.84 -14.18 10.70
N THR A 44 10.93 -14.97 11.79
CA THR A 44 11.29 -14.46 13.11
C THR A 44 12.71 -13.89 13.12
N GLY A 45 13.67 -14.56 12.48
CA GLY A 45 15.05 -14.10 12.37
C GLY A 45 15.16 -12.75 11.63
N VAL A 46 14.47 -12.61 10.50
CA VAL A 46 14.38 -11.35 9.77
C VAL A 46 13.68 -10.28 10.61
N GLY A 47 12.60 -10.64 11.32
CA GLY A 47 11.91 -9.71 12.21
C GLY A 47 12.79 -9.20 13.36
N ILE A 48 13.53 -10.10 14.03
CA ILE A 48 14.49 -9.74 15.08
C ILE A 48 15.58 -8.85 14.49
N TYR A 49 16.15 -9.21 13.34
CA TYR A 49 17.17 -8.40 12.66
C TYR A 49 16.63 -7.00 12.32
N ALA A 50 15.42 -6.91 11.77
CA ALA A 50 14.80 -5.64 11.43
C ALA A 50 14.51 -4.77 12.65
N VAL A 51 14.15 -5.35 13.80
CA VAL A 51 13.90 -4.58 15.04
C VAL A 51 15.19 -4.19 15.75
N THR A 52 16.25 -5.02 15.66
CA THR A 52 17.52 -4.77 16.36
C THR A 52 18.45 -3.85 15.58
N GLU A 53 18.54 -4.02 14.26
CA GLU A 53 19.44 -3.24 13.39
C GLU A 53 18.70 -2.18 12.56
N GLY A 54 17.39 -2.31 12.41
CA GLY A 54 16.59 -1.36 11.63
C GLY A 54 16.24 -0.12 12.43
N ASP A 55 16.39 1.05 11.80
CA ASP A 55 15.89 2.30 12.34
C ASP A 55 14.47 2.56 11.80
N TYR A 56 13.46 2.43 12.65
CA TYR A 56 12.06 2.65 12.28
C TYR A 56 11.80 4.09 11.79
N ARG A 57 12.65 5.05 12.17
CA ARG A 57 12.49 6.46 11.80
C ARG A 57 12.55 6.66 10.29
N LYS A 58 13.29 5.82 9.56
CA LYS A 58 13.39 5.86 8.08
C LYS A 58 12.07 5.61 7.36
N VAL A 59 11.11 4.96 8.02
CA VAL A 59 9.78 4.67 7.45
C VAL A 59 8.76 5.73 7.84
N VAL A 60 8.91 6.30 9.03
CA VAL A 60 7.94 7.25 9.61
C VAL A 60 8.20 8.68 9.14
N TYR A 61 9.47 9.08 9.10
CA TYR A 61 9.90 10.43 8.79
C TYR A 61 10.42 10.55 7.35
N PRO A 62 10.33 11.73 6.74
CA PRO A 62 10.85 11.95 5.40
C PRO A 62 12.38 12.05 5.43
N LEU A 63 12.99 11.73 4.29
CA LEU A 63 14.44 11.77 4.05
C LEU A 63 14.75 12.90 3.06
N ASP A 64 15.80 13.66 3.32
CA ASP A 64 16.31 14.65 2.37
C ASP A 64 17.20 14.02 1.28
N TYR A 65 17.70 14.85 0.37
CA TYR A 65 18.56 14.41 -0.74
C TYR A 65 19.91 13.81 -0.30
N ASP A 66 20.41 14.16 0.89
CA ASP A 66 21.71 13.75 1.44
C ASP A 66 21.55 12.55 2.41
N GLY A 67 20.33 12.04 2.56
CA GLY A 67 20.01 10.87 3.39
C GLY A 67 19.85 11.17 4.89
N ASN A 68 19.71 12.45 5.27
CA ASN A 68 19.33 12.83 6.62
C ASN A 68 17.81 12.68 6.81
N ILE A 69 17.38 12.31 8.01
CA ILE A 69 15.97 12.22 8.35
C ILE A 69 15.51 13.53 8.97
N CYS A 70 14.55 14.22 8.34
CA CYS A 70 14.00 15.47 8.85
C CYS A 70 13.35 15.27 10.23
N GLY A 71 13.58 16.21 11.15
CA GLY A 71 13.07 16.17 12.53
C GLY A 71 13.86 15.25 13.46
N THR A 72 15.06 14.80 13.05
CA THR A 72 15.90 13.91 13.87
C THR A 72 17.38 14.24 13.73
N ASP A 73 18.19 13.65 14.61
CA ASP A 73 19.65 13.69 14.59
C ASP A 73 20.29 12.62 13.67
N PHE A 74 19.47 11.91 12.88
CA PHE A 74 19.93 10.82 12.03
C PHE A 74 20.48 11.36 10.70
N GLY A 75 21.78 11.19 10.47
CA GLY A 75 22.44 11.55 9.23
C GLY A 75 23.83 12.15 9.43
N SER A 76 24.30 12.89 8.42
CA SER A 76 25.51 13.71 8.46
C SER A 76 25.29 15.05 9.18
N ILE A 77 24.06 15.56 9.14
CA ILE A 77 23.64 16.86 9.67
C ILE A 77 22.46 16.66 10.63
N ASP A 78 22.44 17.41 11.73
CA ASP A 78 21.34 17.41 12.69
C ASP A 78 20.15 18.21 12.14
N MET A 79 19.01 17.51 11.94
CA MET A 79 17.78 18.06 11.38
C MET A 79 16.66 18.13 12.42
N SER A 80 16.98 18.06 13.72
CA SER A 80 15.98 18.00 14.79
C SER A 80 15.00 19.19 14.80
N ASP A 81 15.45 20.37 14.36
CA ASP A 81 14.61 21.58 14.28
C ASP A 81 13.88 21.76 12.93
N HIS A 82 14.11 20.86 11.97
CA HIS A 82 13.58 20.92 10.59
C HIS A 82 12.81 19.63 10.28
N GLU A 83 11.56 19.55 10.72
CA GLU A 83 10.75 18.32 10.73
C GLU A 83 10.12 17.96 9.37
N LYS A 84 9.98 18.91 8.46
CA LYS A 84 9.20 18.75 7.23
C LYS A 84 10.10 18.67 6.01
N LEU A 85 9.69 17.94 4.97
CA LEU A 85 10.43 17.84 3.70
C LEU A 85 9.79 18.74 2.64
N TYR A 86 10.60 19.57 2.00
CA TYR A 86 10.22 20.40 0.87
C TYR A 86 10.83 19.84 -0.43
N TYR A 87 9.99 19.53 -1.42
CA TYR A 87 10.46 18.99 -2.70
C TYR A 87 11.11 20.07 -3.57
N VAL A 88 12.22 19.72 -4.21
CA VAL A 88 12.94 20.62 -5.13
C VAL A 88 13.12 20.02 -6.52
N ASN A 89 12.65 18.79 -6.75
CA ASN A 89 12.58 18.18 -8.08
C ASN A 89 11.58 17.01 -8.17
N ASN A 90 11.31 16.60 -9.41
CA ASN A 90 10.38 15.53 -9.75
C ASN A 90 10.89 14.12 -9.41
N TYR A 91 12.13 13.98 -8.94
CA TYR A 91 12.63 12.70 -8.43
C TYR A 91 12.21 12.42 -6.99
N GLY A 92 11.42 13.33 -6.37
CA GLY A 92 11.04 13.21 -4.97
C GLY A 92 12.19 13.54 -4.02
N ALA A 93 13.24 14.21 -4.49
CA ALA A 93 14.30 14.71 -3.66
C ALA A 93 13.96 16.11 -3.13
N GLY A 94 14.36 16.39 -1.90
CA GLY A 94 13.97 17.59 -1.18
C GLY A 94 14.96 17.99 -0.10
N VAL A 95 14.65 19.09 0.56
CA VAL A 95 15.40 19.65 1.69
C VAL A 95 14.51 19.70 2.93
N CYS A 96 15.10 19.53 4.10
CA CYS A 96 14.39 19.67 5.36
C CYS A 96 14.12 21.15 5.67
N VAL A 97 12.88 21.44 6.04
CA VAL A 97 12.39 22.77 6.39
C VAL A 97 11.65 22.71 7.72
N LYS A 98 11.65 23.82 8.46
CA LYS A 98 10.97 23.91 9.75
C LYS A 98 9.45 23.94 9.59
N GLU A 99 8.97 24.77 8.68
CA GLU A 99 7.55 24.94 8.37
C GLU A 99 7.37 24.99 6.86
N CYS A 100 6.26 24.43 6.36
CA CYS A 100 5.90 24.55 4.95
C CYS A 100 5.52 26.00 4.68
N PRO A 101 6.19 26.65 3.71
CA PRO A 101 6.05 28.09 3.59
C PRO A 101 4.78 28.42 2.77
N GLU A 102 4.08 29.47 3.18
CA GLU A 102 2.85 29.95 2.51
C GLU A 102 3.17 31.25 1.74
N VAL A 103 3.07 31.23 0.41
CA VAL A 103 3.23 32.45 -0.41
C VAL A 103 1.86 33.08 -0.60
N LYS A 104 1.62 34.21 0.06
CA LYS A 104 0.45 35.06 -0.17
C LYS A 104 0.92 36.50 -0.31
N VAL A 105 1.42 36.86 -1.48
CA VAL A 105 1.87 38.24 -1.72
C VAL A 105 0.78 38.99 -2.45
N GLU A 106 0.26 40.06 -1.83
CA GLU A 106 -0.66 40.98 -2.50
C GLU A 106 0.04 41.68 -3.67
N ASN A 107 -0.54 41.64 -4.88
CA ASN A 107 0.01 42.36 -6.02
C ASN A 107 -0.03 43.87 -5.77
N ILE A 108 1.08 44.53 -6.11
CA ILE A 108 1.22 45.99 -5.99
C ILE A 108 0.27 46.72 -6.96
N ASP A 109 -0.04 46.10 -8.10
CA ASP A 109 -0.86 46.68 -9.18
C ASP A 109 -2.36 46.35 -9.06
N ASP A 110 -2.75 45.25 -8.39
CA ASP A 110 -4.15 44.90 -8.10
C ASP A 110 -4.25 44.17 -6.74
N PRO A 111 -4.83 44.80 -5.70
CA PRO A 111 -4.97 44.19 -4.38
C PRO A 111 -5.93 42.98 -4.34
N ASN A 112 -6.65 42.66 -5.42
CA ASN A 112 -7.48 41.45 -5.51
C ASN A 112 -6.73 40.24 -6.08
N VAL A 113 -5.51 40.40 -6.61
CA VAL A 113 -4.70 39.31 -7.14
C VAL A 113 -3.57 39.02 -6.17
N THR A 114 -3.53 37.81 -5.64
CA THR A 114 -2.45 37.35 -4.75
C THR A 114 -1.50 36.49 -5.56
N ASN A 115 -0.22 36.88 -5.64
CA ASN A 115 0.82 36.02 -6.19
C ASN A 115 1.07 34.89 -5.21
N ARG A 116 1.06 33.67 -5.73
CA ARG A 116 1.30 32.41 -5.02
C ARG A 116 2.64 31.79 -5.37
N ALA A 117 3.39 32.38 -6.30
CA ALA A 117 4.75 31.97 -6.58
C ALA A 117 5.71 33.14 -6.85
N ASP A 118 7.00 32.88 -6.69
CA ASP A 118 8.09 33.80 -7.07
C ASP A 118 9.16 33.03 -7.86
N VAL A 119 9.14 33.17 -9.19
CA VAL A 119 10.10 32.52 -10.09
C VAL A 119 11.53 33.09 -10.02
N ARG A 120 11.73 34.20 -9.32
CA ARG A 120 13.04 34.80 -9.08
C ARG A 120 13.68 34.34 -7.78
N THR A 121 12.95 33.55 -7.00
CA THR A 121 13.43 32.89 -5.79
C THR A 121 13.46 31.39 -6.03
N LEU A 122 14.65 30.79 -5.99
CA LEU A 122 14.86 29.35 -6.16
C LEU A 122 15.27 28.71 -4.83
N ILE A 123 14.68 27.56 -4.53
CA ILE A 123 15.04 26.70 -3.40
C ILE A 123 15.92 25.58 -3.96
N THR A 124 17.07 25.38 -3.33
CA THR A 124 18.13 24.49 -3.81
C THR A 124 18.59 23.58 -2.67
N TYR A 125 19.37 22.55 -3.01
CA TYR A 125 20.02 21.68 -2.02
C TYR A 125 20.97 22.40 -1.06
N ASP A 126 21.49 23.57 -1.43
CA ASP A 126 22.38 24.40 -0.59
C ASP A 126 21.68 25.71 -0.16
N GLY A 127 20.36 25.64 0.05
CA GLY A 127 19.55 26.76 0.53
C GLY A 127 18.96 27.61 -0.61
N LEU A 128 18.90 28.92 -0.38
CA LEU A 128 18.04 29.83 -1.13
C LEU A 128 18.87 30.66 -2.13
N PHE A 129 18.44 30.71 -3.39
CA PHE A 129 19.07 31.49 -4.45
C PHE A 129 18.09 32.51 -5.00
N GLN A 130 18.45 33.80 -4.94
CA GLN A 130 17.56 34.89 -5.36
C GLN A 130 18.24 35.74 -6.44
N VAL A 131 17.47 36.13 -7.45
CA VAL A 131 17.89 37.08 -8.48
C VAL A 131 17.20 38.43 -8.29
N GLU A 132 17.77 39.49 -8.88
CA GLU A 132 17.24 40.85 -8.76
C GLU A 132 15.77 40.94 -9.21
N GLY A 133 14.93 41.60 -8.41
CA GLY A 133 13.49 41.68 -8.63
C GLY A 133 12.66 40.58 -7.95
N ASN A 134 13.26 39.80 -7.05
CA ASN A 134 12.55 38.85 -6.20
C ASN A 134 11.54 39.55 -5.28
N ILE A 135 10.43 38.87 -5.02
CA ILE A 135 9.33 39.37 -4.20
C ILE A 135 9.50 38.89 -2.76
N LEU A 136 10.04 37.68 -2.58
CA LEU A 136 10.20 37.03 -1.28
C LEU A 136 11.49 37.45 -0.58
N ASN A 137 11.43 37.64 0.73
CA ASN A 137 12.64 37.88 1.55
C ASN A 137 13.40 36.56 1.78
N ALA A 138 14.71 36.62 2.02
CA ALA A 138 15.55 35.47 2.30
C ALA A 138 15.13 34.68 3.57
N SER A 139 14.32 35.28 4.45
CA SER A 139 13.76 34.63 5.65
C SER A 139 12.38 34.00 5.43
N TYR A 140 11.92 33.88 4.17
CA TYR A 140 10.61 33.33 3.84
C TYR A 140 10.49 31.84 4.18
N ILE A 141 11.57 31.09 4.02
CA ILE A 141 11.63 29.65 4.31
C ILE A 141 12.87 29.37 5.15
N ASP A 142 12.69 28.61 6.23
CA ASP A 142 13.77 28.16 7.10
C ASP A 142 14.23 26.77 6.64
N ILE A 143 15.30 26.77 5.83
CA ILE A 143 15.92 25.56 5.26
C ILE A 143 17.08 25.15 6.16
N ALA A 144 17.22 23.85 6.38
CA ALA A 144 18.35 23.30 7.11
C ALA A 144 19.72 23.69 6.48
N ASN A 145 20.77 23.68 7.31
CA ASN A 145 22.10 24.09 6.86
C ASN A 145 22.88 22.92 6.23
N TYR A 146 22.97 22.93 4.91
CA TYR A 146 23.66 21.90 4.11
C TYR A 146 25.15 22.19 3.83
N SER A 147 25.73 23.22 4.44
CA SER A 147 27.10 23.68 4.11
C SER A 147 28.20 22.62 4.27
N THR A 148 27.96 21.64 5.15
CA THR A 148 28.87 20.52 5.47
C THR A 148 28.60 19.23 4.67
N SER A 149 27.53 19.19 3.87
CA SER A 149 27.20 18.02 3.04
C SER A 149 28.25 17.79 1.95
N SER A 150 28.56 16.52 1.66
CA SER A 150 29.44 16.11 0.57
C SER A 150 28.82 16.30 -0.82
N ASP A 151 27.49 16.24 -0.90
CA ASP A 151 26.73 16.27 -2.15
C ASP A 151 26.07 17.63 -2.39
N LYS A 152 26.54 18.69 -1.71
CA LYS A 152 25.99 20.03 -1.88
C LYS A 152 26.12 20.52 -3.31
N VAL A 153 25.00 20.97 -3.86
CA VAL A 153 24.94 21.63 -5.16
C VAL A 153 24.20 22.95 -4.99
N SER A 154 24.92 24.05 -5.21
CA SER A 154 24.35 25.39 -5.13
C SER A 154 24.06 25.98 -6.51
N CYS A 155 23.03 26.80 -6.57
CA CYS A 155 22.75 27.58 -7.76
C CYS A 155 23.76 28.70 -7.95
N THR A 156 24.22 28.84 -9.20
CA THR A 156 24.90 30.04 -9.69
C THR A 156 24.06 30.65 -10.80
N GLN A 157 24.25 31.94 -11.07
CA GLN A 157 23.50 32.64 -12.12
C GLN A 157 23.57 31.89 -13.46
N SER A 158 24.76 31.51 -13.93
CA SER A 158 24.90 30.75 -15.18
C SER A 158 24.25 29.36 -15.17
N LEU A 159 24.07 28.75 -13.99
CA LEU A 159 23.62 27.36 -13.87
C LEU A 159 22.10 27.24 -13.70
N CYS A 160 21.48 28.18 -12.98
CA CYS A 160 20.06 28.15 -12.66
C CYS A 160 19.26 29.31 -13.26
N TYR A 161 19.91 30.42 -13.62
CA TYR A 161 19.22 31.60 -14.17
C TYR A 161 20.12 32.35 -15.20
N PRO A 162 20.34 31.75 -16.39
CA PRO A 162 21.34 32.23 -17.34
C PRO A 162 21.13 33.68 -17.81
N ASP A 163 19.87 34.10 -17.97
CA ASP A 163 19.50 35.49 -18.26
C ASP A 163 18.65 36.07 -17.12
N PRO A 164 19.17 37.00 -16.30
CA PRO A 164 18.45 37.61 -15.16
C PRO A 164 17.21 38.42 -15.57
N THR A 165 17.09 38.79 -16.85
CA THR A 165 15.97 39.59 -17.37
C THR A 165 14.84 38.74 -17.95
N ASP A 166 15.10 37.46 -18.24
CA ASP A 166 14.17 36.54 -18.90
C ASP A 166 13.91 35.28 -18.05
N PRO A 167 12.79 35.21 -17.29
CA PRO A 167 12.44 34.04 -16.49
C PRO A 167 12.33 32.71 -17.26
N PRO A 168 11.79 32.65 -18.50
CA PRO A 168 11.76 31.42 -19.30
C PRO A 168 13.14 30.79 -19.54
N SER A 169 14.21 31.58 -19.60
CA SER A 169 15.58 31.06 -19.74
C SER A 169 16.02 30.15 -18.57
N SER A 170 15.43 30.34 -17.39
CA SER A 170 15.74 29.55 -16.19
C SER A 170 15.17 28.12 -16.28
N TRP A 171 14.06 27.92 -16.99
CA TRP A 171 13.34 26.65 -17.04
C TRP A 171 14.18 25.49 -17.60
N THR A 172 14.86 25.76 -18.72
CA THR A 172 15.73 24.81 -19.44
C THR A 172 17.18 24.85 -18.94
N SER A 173 17.45 25.61 -17.88
CA SER A 173 18.78 25.69 -17.27
C SER A 173 19.16 24.34 -16.65
N ARG A 174 20.47 24.08 -16.49
CA ARG A 174 20.94 22.83 -15.89
C ARG A 174 20.52 22.68 -14.41
N GLY A 175 20.25 23.79 -13.74
CA GLY A 175 19.84 23.83 -12.34
C GLY A 175 18.41 23.38 -12.11
N ILE A 176 17.49 23.76 -13.00
CA ILE A 176 16.05 23.48 -12.90
C ILE A 176 15.68 22.29 -13.78
N ASN A 177 16.28 22.21 -14.98
CA ASN A 177 16.19 21.10 -15.92
C ASN A 177 14.76 20.59 -16.08
N GLU A 178 13.84 21.49 -16.39
CA GLU A 178 12.41 21.19 -16.58
C GLU A 178 11.74 20.51 -15.37
N GLY A 179 12.20 20.83 -14.15
CA GLY A 179 11.73 20.24 -12.89
C GLY A 179 12.51 19.01 -12.42
N PHE A 180 13.51 18.56 -13.18
CA PHE A 180 14.37 17.41 -12.84
C PHE A 180 15.77 17.81 -12.33
N GLY A 181 15.97 19.09 -12.04
CA GLY A 181 17.23 19.63 -11.55
C GLY A 181 17.46 19.44 -10.05
N PHE A 182 18.29 20.30 -9.47
CA PHE A 182 18.57 20.36 -8.02
C PHE A 182 18.00 21.63 -7.38
N ALA A 183 17.22 22.40 -8.14
CA ALA A 183 16.60 23.63 -7.72
C ALA A 183 15.21 23.78 -8.34
N TYR A 184 14.29 24.38 -7.58
CA TYR A 184 12.96 24.71 -8.07
C TYR A 184 12.48 26.07 -7.53
N TYR A 185 11.44 26.62 -8.15
CA TYR A 185 10.90 27.93 -7.82
C TYR A 185 10.18 27.93 -6.46
N ALA A 186 10.21 29.05 -5.75
CA ALA A 186 9.45 29.21 -4.53
C ALA A 186 7.96 29.41 -4.87
N GLY A 187 7.10 28.64 -4.20
CA GLY A 187 5.66 28.67 -4.39
C GLY A 187 4.90 28.35 -3.12
N ASP A 188 3.62 28.67 -3.12
CA ASP A 188 2.70 28.39 -2.02
C ASP A 188 2.55 26.87 -1.85
N THR A 189 2.72 26.41 -0.61
CA THR A 189 2.70 24.98 -0.29
C THR A 189 1.71 24.65 0.82
N TYR A 190 1.36 23.37 0.92
CA TYR A 190 0.54 22.83 1.98
C TYR A 190 1.15 21.53 2.52
N GLU A 191 0.85 21.24 3.78
CA GLU A 191 1.46 20.13 4.53
C GLU A 191 0.60 18.87 4.50
N VAL A 192 1.21 17.74 4.13
CA VAL A 192 0.65 16.39 4.35
C VAL A 192 1.74 15.41 4.80
N LEU A 193 1.54 14.76 5.95
CA LEU A 193 2.45 13.75 6.51
C LEU A 193 3.92 14.22 6.54
N LEU A 194 4.18 15.38 7.16
CA LEU A 194 5.50 16.01 7.29
C LEU A 194 6.17 16.36 5.94
N ARG A 195 5.39 16.52 4.88
CA ARG A 195 5.89 16.91 3.55
C ARG A 195 5.15 18.12 3.03
N CYS A 196 5.87 19.02 2.38
CA CYS A 196 5.35 20.23 1.77
C CYS A 196 5.20 20.01 0.27
N TYR A 197 3.98 20.17 -0.22
CA TYR A 197 3.67 20.06 -1.64
C TYR A 197 3.15 21.38 -2.16
N TYR A 198 3.48 21.70 -3.40
CA TYR A 198 3.04 22.90 -4.07
C TYR A 198 1.54 22.90 -4.30
N THR A 199 0.89 24.04 -4.15
CA THR A 199 -0.51 24.20 -4.56
C THR A 199 -0.62 24.22 -6.08
N VAL A 200 -1.75 23.75 -6.62
CA VAL A 200 -2.01 23.78 -8.07
C VAL A 200 -1.94 25.21 -8.60
N ASP A 201 -2.47 26.18 -7.86
CA ASP A 201 -2.42 27.59 -8.23
C ASP A 201 -0.96 28.11 -8.33
N ALA A 202 -0.08 27.71 -7.40
CA ALA A 202 1.33 28.12 -7.43
C ALA A 202 2.09 27.51 -8.61
N GLU A 203 1.88 26.21 -8.90
CA GLU A 203 2.49 25.57 -10.07
C GLU A 203 2.01 26.18 -11.39
N GLN A 204 0.73 26.54 -11.48
CA GLN A 204 0.20 27.21 -12.66
C GLN A 204 0.87 28.58 -12.87
N GLU A 205 1.00 29.38 -11.82
CA GLU A 205 1.70 30.68 -11.89
C GLU A 205 3.18 30.51 -12.29
N ILE A 206 3.87 29.49 -11.75
CA ILE A 206 5.25 29.17 -12.13
C ILE A 206 5.31 28.82 -13.62
N SER A 207 4.44 27.92 -14.08
CA SER A 207 4.40 27.43 -15.45
C SER A 207 4.16 28.57 -16.45
N GLU A 208 3.19 29.45 -16.16
CA GLU A 208 2.90 30.64 -16.97
C GLU A 208 4.07 31.62 -17.00
N ALA A 209 4.74 31.84 -15.86
CA ALA A 209 5.85 32.78 -15.76
C ALA A 209 7.12 32.30 -16.49
N VAL A 210 7.34 31.00 -16.59
CA VAL A 210 8.54 30.42 -17.23
C VAL A 210 8.25 29.81 -18.60
N ASN A 211 7.00 29.90 -19.08
CA ASN A 211 6.52 29.21 -20.28
C ASN A 211 6.85 27.71 -20.26
N ALA A 212 6.64 27.05 -19.11
CA ALA A 212 6.72 25.60 -19.05
C ALA A 212 5.59 25.00 -19.90
N GLY A 213 5.89 23.94 -20.66
CA GLY A 213 4.86 23.24 -21.43
C GLY A 213 3.88 22.49 -20.52
N ASP A 214 2.82 21.94 -21.11
CA ASP A 214 1.69 21.34 -20.37
C ASP A 214 2.02 20.18 -19.40
N ASN A 215 3.25 19.62 -19.40
CA ASN A 215 3.58 18.37 -18.69
C ASN A 215 4.83 18.44 -17.78
N THR A 216 5.35 19.63 -17.47
CA THR A 216 6.67 19.75 -16.85
C THR A 216 6.64 20.75 -15.70
N GLY A 217 6.58 20.24 -14.47
CA GLY A 217 6.57 21.00 -13.21
C GLY A 217 6.64 20.06 -12.01
N LEU A 218 6.84 20.58 -10.80
CA LEU A 218 6.65 19.86 -9.52
C LEU A 218 5.17 19.68 -9.26
N VAL A 219 4.47 19.09 -10.23
CA VAL A 219 3.05 18.83 -10.10
C VAL A 219 2.94 17.86 -8.92
N PRO A 220 2.29 18.24 -7.81
CA PRO A 220 1.74 17.22 -6.94
C PRO A 220 0.85 16.42 -7.88
N ASP A 221 1.18 15.16 -8.14
CA ASP A 221 0.36 14.31 -9.00
C ASP A 221 -1.09 14.55 -8.56
N GLU A 222 -1.90 15.25 -9.36
CA GLU A 222 -3.27 15.64 -8.96
C GLU A 222 -3.97 14.35 -8.54
N ASP A 223 -3.61 13.25 -9.21
CA ASP A 223 -3.99 11.89 -8.88
C ASP A 223 -3.69 11.52 -7.43
N ILE A 224 -2.56 11.82 -6.79
CA ILE A 224 -2.28 11.36 -5.41
C ILE A 224 -3.13 12.11 -4.39
N TYR A 225 -3.23 13.43 -4.50
CA TYR A 225 -4.00 14.24 -3.56
C TYR A 225 -5.50 14.07 -3.75
N ASP A 226 -5.94 14.07 -5.00
CA ASP A 226 -7.30 13.75 -5.35
C ASP A 226 -7.60 12.30 -5.02
N PHE A 227 -6.67 11.34 -5.19
CA PHE A 227 -6.84 9.96 -4.76
C PHE A 227 -6.99 9.85 -3.25
N PHE A 228 -6.12 10.46 -2.44
CA PHE A 228 -6.25 10.36 -0.99
C PHE A 228 -7.49 11.08 -0.47
N ASN A 229 -7.86 12.23 -1.04
CA ASN A 229 -9.09 12.93 -0.70
C ASN A 229 -10.34 12.17 -1.14
N LYS A 230 -10.37 11.63 -2.36
CA LYS A 230 -11.44 10.76 -2.87
C LYS A 230 -11.52 9.48 -2.07
N LEU A 231 -10.40 8.81 -1.79
CA LEU A 231 -10.35 7.59 -0.98
C LEU A 231 -10.82 7.84 0.44
N TYR A 232 -10.40 8.96 1.06
CA TYR A 232 -10.88 9.33 2.38
C TYR A 232 -12.38 9.67 2.37
N ALA A 233 -12.84 10.44 1.40
CA ALA A 233 -14.26 10.78 1.24
C ALA A 233 -15.12 9.53 0.99
N ASP A 234 -14.66 8.64 0.12
CA ASP A 234 -15.29 7.36 -0.20
C ASP A 234 -15.32 6.45 1.03
N LEU A 235 -14.19 6.32 1.74
CA LEU A 235 -14.13 5.55 2.99
C LEU A 235 -15.04 6.15 4.07
N TRP A 236 -15.12 7.48 4.16
CA TRP A 236 -15.96 8.18 5.13
C TRP A 236 -17.44 7.99 4.82
N VAL A 237 -17.88 8.13 3.56
CA VAL A 237 -19.27 7.87 3.16
C VAL A 237 -19.59 6.38 3.29
N ALA A 238 -18.67 5.51 2.87
CA ALA A 238 -18.85 4.07 2.91
C ALA A 238 -18.68 3.47 4.32
N ARG A 239 -18.24 4.22 5.33
CA ARG A 239 -17.89 3.68 6.66
C ARG A 239 -18.99 2.84 7.29
N TYR A 240 -20.25 3.24 7.14
CA TYR A 240 -21.39 2.49 7.68
C TYR A 240 -21.67 1.21 6.88
N TYR A 241 -21.39 1.22 5.57
CA TYR A 241 -21.47 0.02 4.73
C TYR A 241 -20.29 -0.91 4.98
N VAL A 242 -19.06 -0.41 5.12
CA VAL A 242 -17.86 -1.22 5.40
C VAL A 242 -17.94 -1.85 6.80
N LEU A 243 -18.28 -1.08 7.84
CA LEU A 243 -18.41 -1.63 9.19
C LEU A 243 -19.70 -2.44 9.37
N GLY A 244 -20.80 -2.03 8.77
CA GLY A 244 -22.08 -2.73 8.86
C GLY A 244 -22.10 -4.00 8.00
N PHE A 245 -21.96 -3.86 6.69
CA PHE A 245 -22.00 -4.96 5.74
C PHE A 245 -20.68 -5.74 5.71
N GLY A 246 -19.51 -5.13 5.89
CA GLY A 246 -18.25 -5.89 5.95
C GLY A 246 -18.17 -6.71 7.23
N PHE A 247 -18.06 -6.05 8.38
CA PHE A 247 -17.85 -6.74 9.66
C PHE A 247 -19.12 -7.43 10.17
N GLY A 248 -20.26 -6.73 10.16
CA GLY A 248 -21.52 -7.27 10.68
C GLY A 248 -22.05 -8.45 9.85
N PHE A 249 -22.12 -8.31 8.52
CA PHE A 249 -22.58 -9.41 7.67
C PHE A 249 -21.61 -10.60 7.73
N ALA A 250 -20.29 -10.39 7.70
CA ALA A 250 -19.32 -11.48 7.81
C ALA A 250 -19.45 -12.22 9.16
N LEU A 251 -19.71 -11.50 10.25
CA LEU A 251 -19.96 -12.12 11.55
C LEU A 251 -21.26 -12.96 11.51
N VAL A 252 -22.35 -12.43 10.95
CA VAL A 252 -23.59 -13.19 10.80
C VAL A 252 -23.43 -14.39 9.87
N PHE A 253 -22.71 -14.23 8.75
CA PHE A 253 -22.46 -15.31 7.78
C PHE A 253 -21.54 -16.38 8.35
N SER A 254 -20.55 -16.01 9.17
CA SER A 254 -19.69 -16.98 9.86
C SER A 254 -20.45 -17.72 10.96
N LEU A 255 -21.30 -17.05 11.74
CA LEU A 255 -22.20 -17.73 12.68
C LEU A 255 -23.19 -18.65 11.96
N PHE A 256 -23.73 -18.21 10.82
CA PHE A 256 -24.58 -19.03 9.97
C PHE A 256 -23.81 -20.22 9.39
N TYR A 257 -22.55 -20.05 8.98
CA TYR A 257 -21.68 -21.12 8.52
C TYR A 257 -21.42 -22.15 9.62
N ILE A 258 -21.13 -21.70 10.85
CA ILE A 258 -21.00 -22.58 12.02
C ILE A 258 -22.31 -23.33 12.28
N PHE A 259 -23.45 -22.66 12.14
CA PHE A 259 -24.76 -23.30 12.21
C PHE A 259 -24.98 -24.31 11.07
N LEU A 260 -24.53 -24.04 9.84
CA LEU A 260 -24.65 -24.95 8.71
C LEU A 260 -23.78 -26.21 8.88
N MET A 261 -22.59 -26.09 9.51
CA MET A 261 -21.76 -27.24 9.89
C MET A 261 -22.46 -28.20 10.87
N ARG A 262 -23.54 -27.78 11.52
CA ARG A 262 -24.40 -28.65 12.34
C ARG A 262 -25.07 -29.75 11.53
N MET A 263 -25.46 -29.46 10.28
CA MET A 263 -26.22 -30.40 9.47
C MET A 263 -25.25 -31.40 8.82
N PRO A 264 -25.31 -32.69 9.18
CA PRO A 264 -24.31 -33.68 8.78
C PRO A 264 -24.27 -33.92 7.26
N PHE A 265 -25.36 -33.61 6.55
CA PHE A 265 -25.44 -33.68 5.09
C PHE A 265 -24.80 -32.47 4.41
N LEU A 266 -24.88 -31.29 5.04
CA LEU A 266 -24.56 -30.02 4.41
C LEU A 266 -23.06 -29.69 4.44
N LEU A 267 -22.33 -30.20 5.44
CA LEU A 267 -20.88 -30.00 5.55
C LEU A 267 -20.13 -30.61 4.36
N ALA A 268 -20.49 -31.83 3.96
CA ALA A 268 -19.90 -32.46 2.78
C ALA A 268 -20.23 -31.67 1.50
N THR A 269 -21.47 -31.20 1.34
CA THR A 269 -21.86 -30.42 0.16
C THR A 269 -21.13 -29.08 0.09
N ILE A 270 -20.88 -28.41 1.23
CA ILE A 270 -20.17 -27.13 1.26
C ILE A 270 -18.70 -27.30 0.85
N VAL A 271 -18.02 -28.32 1.36
CA VAL A 271 -16.59 -28.53 1.05
C VAL A 271 -16.41 -28.90 -0.42
N TRP A 272 -17.26 -29.77 -0.96
CA TRP A 272 -17.20 -30.12 -2.38
C TRP A 272 -17.64 -28.96 -3.29
N SER A 273 -18.62 -28.16 -2.87
CA SER A 273 -19.03 -27.00 -3.66
C SER A 273 -17.99 -25.89 -3.66
N SER A 274 -17.27 -25.66 -2.55
CA SER A 274 -16.20 -24.66 -2.51
C SER A 274 -15.02 -25.06 -3.39
N ILE A 275 -14.60 -26.33 -3.35
CA ILE A 275 -13.54 -26.87 -4.23
C ILE A 275 -13.96 -26.71 -5.70
N PHE A 276 -15.19 -27.11 -6.04
CA PHE A 276 -15.72 -26.97 -7.39
C PHE A 276 -15.76 -25.50 -7.84
N LEU A 277 -16.27 -24.61 -6.99
CA LEU A 277 -16.37 -23.18 -7.28
C LEU A 277 -14.99 -22.56 -7.53
N THR A 278 -13.98 -22.90 -6.73
CA THR A 278 -12.61 -22.41 -6.94
C THR A 278 -12.07 -22.88 -8.29
N ILE A 279 -12.23 -24.16 -8.64
CA ILE A 279 -11.79 -24.68 -9.95
C ILE A 279 -12.54 -23.97 -11.09
N CYS A 280 -13.85 -23.78 -10.96
CA CYS A 280 -14.65 -23.04 -11.93
C CYS A 280 -14.21 -21.59 -12.07
N LEU A 281 -13.84 -20.91 -10.98
CA LEU A 281 -13.37 -19.53 -11.03
C LEU A 281 -12.10 -19.40 -11.86
N PHE A 282 -11.12 -20.30 -11.66
CA PHE A 282 -9.89 -20.31 -12.47
C PHE A 282 -10.16 -20.70 -13.93
N ALA A 283 -11.05 -21.67 -14.19
CA ALA A 283 -11.40 -22.08 -15.55
C ALA A 283 -12.17 -21.00 -16.32
N ILE A 284 -13.16 -20.34 -15.68
CA ILE A 284 -13.94 -19.25 -16.27
C ILE A 284 -13.06 -18.02 -16.46
N GLY A 285 -12.23 -17.67 -15.48
CA GLY A 285 -11.27 -16.57 -15.61
C GLY A 285 -10.29 -16.81 -16.76
N GLY A 286 -9.76 -18.03 -16.88
CA GLY A 286 -8.92 -18.42 -18.01
C GLY A 286 -9.66 -18.36 -19.36
N TYR A 287 -10.92 -18.80 -19.43
CA TYR A 287 -11.76 -18.70 -20.63
C TYR A 287 -12.00 -17.25 -21.04
N TYR A 288 -12.35 -16.38 -20.08
CA TYR A 288 -12.62 -14.97 -20.34
C TYR A 288 -11.36 -14.23 -20.79
N MET A 289 -10.22 -14.45 -20.12
CA MET A 289 -8.94 -13.82 -20.49
C MET A 289 -8.43 -14.30 -21.85
N TYR A 290 -8.62 -15.58 -22.18
CA TYR A 290 -8.24 -16.10 -23.49
C TYR A 290 -9.16 -15.54 -24.59
N GLY A 291 -10.47 -15.50 -24.36
CA GLY A 291 -11.43 -14.90 -25.30
C GLY A 291 -11.18 -13.40 -25.51
N LEU A 292 -10.85 -12.67 -24.45
CA LEU A 292 -10.50 -11.25 -24.52
C LEU A 292 -9.24 -11.00 -25.35
N ALA A 293 -8.23 -11.88 -25.25
CA ALA A 293 -7.01 -11.77 -26.05
C ALA A 293 -7.29 -12.02 -27.54
N ASP A 294 -8.14 -12.99 -27.87
CA ASP A 294 -8.55 -13.26 -29.26
C ASP A 294 -9.39 -12.07 -29.81
N ASP A 295 -10.32 -11.53 -29.02
CA ASP A 295 -11.16 -10.37 -29.41
C ASP A 295 -10.30 -9.11 -29.69
N TRP A 296 -9.23 -8.88 -28.92
CA TRP A 296 -8.28 -7.78 -29.16
C TRP A 296 -7.35 -8.00 -30.36
N GLU A 297 -7.05 -9.25 -30.70
CA GLU A 297 -6.27 -9.58 -31.90
C GLU A 297 -7.07 -9.29 -33.17
N ASP A 298 -8.39 -9.54 -33.13
CA ASP A 298 -9.33 -9.41 -34.26
C ASP A 298 -9.88 -7.97 -34.50
N GLU A 299 -9.62 -7.01 -33.60
CA GLU A 299 -10.13 -5.63 -33.69
C GLU A 299 -9.28 -4.75 -34.64
N ASP A 300 -9.91 -4.08 -35.63
CA ASP A 300 -9.25 -3.20 -36.62
C ASP A 300 -9.78 -1.74 -36.56
N PRO A 301 -8.96 -0.72 -36.24
CA PRO A 301 -7.54 -0.81 -35.90
C PRO A 301 -7.30 -1.30 -34.47
N GLN A 302 -6.23 -2.05 -34.27
CA GLN A 302 -5.82 -2.56 -32.96
C GLN A 302 -5.54 -1.40 -31.98
N ILE A 303 -6.30 -1.36 -30.90
CA ILE A 303 -6.16 -0.34 -29.84
C ILE A 303 -5.05 -0.72 -28.86
N GLN A 304 -4.79 -2.02 -28.68
CA GLN A 304 -3.85 -2.57 -27.70
C GLN A 304 -2.56 -3.08 -28.35
N ASP A 305 -1.43 -2.87 -27.69
CA ASP A 305 -0.11 -3.33 -28.15
C ASP A 305 -0.02 -4.86 -28.21
N ASP A 306 0.70 -5.38 -29.19
CA ASP A 306 0.90 -6.82 -29.43
C ASP A 306 1.47 -7.55 -28.19
N LYS A 307 2.29 -6.85 -27.39
CA LYS A 307 2.82 -7.41 -26.13
C LYS A 307 1.73 -7.62 -25.09
N THR A 308 0.78 -6.69 -25.00
CA THR A 308 -0.34 -6.75 -24.06
C THR A 308 -1.28 -7.89 -24.44
N ILE A 309 -1.55 -8.08 -25.73
CA ILE A 309 -2.37 -9.18 -26.25
C ILE A 309 -1.71 -10.54 -25.93
N ASN A 310 -0.43 -10.70 -26.27
CA ASN A 310 0.30 -11.93 -25.99
C ASN A 310 0.43 -12.22 -24.49
N ALA A 311 0.69 -11.20 -23.66
CA ALA A 311 0.74 -11.36 -22.20
C ALA A 311 -0.60 -11.85 -21.64
N THR A 312 -1.70 -11.25 -22.08
CA THR A 312 -3.07 -11.62 -21.68
C THR A 312 -3.38 -13.07 -22.05
N ARG A 313 -2.97 -13.49 -23.26
CA ARG A 313 -3.11 -14.86 -23.73
C ARG A 313 -2.33 -15.86 -22.87
N TYR A 314 -1.06 -15.56 -22.54
CA TYR A 314 -0.26 -16.42 -21.66
C TYR A 314 -0.84 -16.52 -20.24
N VAL A 315 -1.38 -15.42 -19.71
CA VAL A 315 -2.08 -15.40 -18.41
C VAL A 315 -3.32 -16.30 -18.47
N GLY A 316 -4.11 -16.23 -19.54
CA GLY A 316 -5.26 -17.11 -19.76
C GLY A 316 -4.87 -18.60 -19.74
N ILE A 317 -3.82 -18.98 -20.48
CA ILE A 317 -3.29 -20.36 -20.48
C ILE A 317 -2.81 -20.76 -19.07
N GLY A 318 -2.11 -19.87 -18.37
CA GLY A 318 -1.65 -20.09 -17.00
C GLY A 318 -2.80 -20.41 -16.04
N LEU A 319 -3.91 -19.68 -16.10
CA LEU A 319 -5.10 -19.92 -15.28
C LEU A 319 -5.75 -21.29 -15.57
N TRP A 320 -5.77 -21.71 -16.83
CA TRP A 320 -6.24 -23.06 -17.21
C TRP A 320 -5.34 -24.17 -16.67
N VAL A 321 -4.02 -23.99 -16.72
CA VAL A 321 -3.05 -24.94 -16.14
C VAL A 321 -3.25 -25.06 -14.63
N ILE A 322 -3.42 -23.93 -13.93
CA ILE A 322 -3.71 -23.92 -12.49
C ILE A 322 -5.02 -24.64 -12.19
N ALA A 323 -6.09 -24.39 -12.96
CA ALA A 323 -7.37 -25.09 -12.80
C ALA A 323 -7.21 -26.61 -12.97
N ALA A 324 -6.42 -27.06 -13.96
CA ALA A 324 -6.14 -28.47 -14.19
C ALA A 324 -5.36 -29.12 -13.04
N ILE A 325 -4.34 -28.42 -12.52
CA ILE A 325 -3.57 -28.89 -11.35
C ILE A 325 -4.49 -29.00 -10.12
N LEU A 326 -5.31 -27.99 -9.86
CA LEU A 326 -6.25 -28.01 -8.73
C LEU A 326 -7.28 -29.14 -8.87
N PHE A 327 -7.78 -29.40 -10.07
CA PHE A 327 -8.65 -30.53 -10.35
C PHE A 327 -7.97 -31.88 -10.09
N LEU A 328 -6.73 -32.05 -10.58
CA LEU A 328 -5.94 -33.26 -10.32
C LEU A 328 -5.69 -33.46 -8.83
N LEU A 329 -5.29 -32.41 -8.11
CA LEU A 329 -5.09 -32.46 -6.66
C LEU A 329 -6.39 -32.82 -5.91
N ALA A 330 -7.53 -32.24 -6.31
CA ALA A 330 -8.84 -32.56 -5.72
C ALA A 330 -9.22 -34.04 -5.95
N CYS A 331 -8.91 -34.59 -7.13
CA CYS A 331 -9.11 -36.02 -7.41
C CYS A 331 -8.17 -36.91 -6.58
N CYS A 332 -6.87 -36.59 -6.54
CA CYS A 332 -5.86 -37.38 -5.82
C CYS A 332 -6.09 -37.36 -4.30
N LEU A 333 -6.49 -36.23 -3.74
CA LEU A 333 -6.69 -36.05 -2.30
C LEU A 333 -8.12 -36.37 -1.85
N ARG A 334 -8.99 -36.91 -2.71
CA ARG A 334 -10.40 -37.21 -2.39
C ARG A 334 -10.58 -38.00 -1.09
N GLN A 335 -9.74 -39.01 -0.86
CA GLN A 335 -9.81 -39.84 0.34
C GLN A 335 -9.40 -39.06 1.60
N GLN A 336 -8.35 -38.23 1.48
CA GLN A 336 -7.89 -37.37 2.58
C GLN A 336 -8.92 -36.27 2.91
N ILE A 337 -9.55 -35.68 1.89
CA ILE A 337 -10.64 -34.70 2.05
C ILE A 337 -11.80 -35.31 2.82
N ALA A 338 -12.16 -36.58 2.56
CA ALA A 338 -13.22 -37.27 3.30
C ALA A 338 -12.88 -37.46 4.79
N ILE A 339 -11.62 -37.74 5.13
CA ILE A 339 -11.16 -37.84 6.52
C ILE A 339 -11.20 -36.45 7.18
N ALA A 340 -10.71 -35.42 6.50
CA ALA A 340 -10.72 -34.03 6.99
C ALA A 340 -12.16 -33.54 7.28
N ILE A 341 -13.11 -33.84 6.40
CA ILE A 341 -14.55 -33.59 6.60
C ILE A 341 -15.04 -34.22 7.92
N GLY A 342 -14.57 -35.43 8.25
CA GLY A 342 -14.87 -36.11 9.52
C GLY A 342 -14.30 -35.39 10.74
N CYS A 343 -13.06 -34.89 10.65
CA CYS A 343 -12.44 -34.07 11.70
C CYS A 343 -13.16 -32.74 11.92
N VAL A 344 -13.54 -32.02 10.85
CA VAL A 344 -14.30 -30.76 10.96
C VAL A 344 -15.68 -31.00 11.57
N LYS A 345 -16.35 -32.10 11.20
CA LYS A 345 -17.64 -32.50 11.77
C LYS A 345 -17.58 -32.75 13.28
N THR A 346 -16.51 -33.36 13.76
CA THR A 346 -16.31 -33.63 15.19
C THR A 346 -15.91 -32.36 15.95
N ALA A 347 -15.04 -31.52 15.38
CA ALA A 347 -14.72 -30.21 15.93
C ALA A 347 -15.97 -29.30 16.04
N GLY A 348 -16.82 -29.28 15.02
CA GLY A 348 -18.09 -28.54 15.03
C GLY A 348 -19.05 -29.02 16.12
N ARG A 349 -19.10 -30.32 16.40
CA ARG A 349 -19.86 -30.87 17.55
C ARG A 349 -19.26 -30.41 18.89
N ALA A 350 -17.94 -30.41 19.03
CA ALA A 350 -17.29 -29.97 20.27
C ALA A 350 -17.55 -28.49 20.58
N VAL A 351 -17.46 -27.60 19.59
CA VAL A 351 -17.77 -26.17 19.75
C VAL A 351 -19.21 -25.96 20.23
N ASN A 352 -20.15 -26.82 19.83
CA ASN A 352 -21.53 -26.76 20.28
C ASN A 352 -21.71 -27.16 21.76
N HIS A 353 -20.94 -28.14 22.24
CA HIS A 353 -20.95 -28.49 23.66
C HIS A 353 -20.23 -27.45 24.54
N MET A 354 -19.40 -26.61 23.93
CA MET A 354 -18.59 -25.59 24.62
C MET A 354 -18.79 -24.21 23.98
N PHE A 355 -20.02 -23.71 23.96
CA PHE A 355 -20.37 -22.42 23.31
C PHE A 355 -19.54 -21.23 23.84
N ALA A 356 -19.06 -21.29 25.08
CA ALA A 356 -18.18 -20.28 25.67
C ALA A 356 -16.88 -20.05 24.88
N ILE A 357 -16.40 -21.02 24.09
CA ILE A 357 -15.21 -20.88 23.24
C ILE A 357 -15.39 -19.75 22.20
N LEU A 358 -16.61 -19.49 21.73
CA LEU A 358 -16.88 -18.43 20.75
C LEU A 358 -16.72 -17.02 21.34
N ALA A 359 -16.81 -16.88 22.67
CA ALA A 359 -16.64 -15.61 23.36
C ALA A 359 -15.17 -15.29 23.69
N VAL A 360 -14.28 -16.29 23.64
CA VAL A 360 -12.86 -16.14 24.03
C VAL A 360 -12.11 -15.09 23.20
N PRO A 361 -12.20 -15.04 21.86
CA PRO A 361 -11.51 -14.02 21.07
C PRO A 361 -12.00 -12.60 21.38
N VAL A 362 -13.29 -12.46 21.71
CA VAL A 362 -13.89 -11.16 22.09
C VAL A 362 -13.38 -10.74 23.46
N LEU A 363 -13.35 -11.67 24.43
CA LEU A 363 -12.82 -11.42 25.78
C LEU A 363 -11.33 -11.05 25.76
N GLN A 364 -10.52 -11.74 24.95
CA GLN A 364 -9.11 -11.40 24.74
C GLN A 364 -8.95 -10.03 24.06
N GLY A 365 -9.81 -9.70 23.10
CA GLY A 365 -9.79 -8.41 22.41
C GLY A 365 -10.13 -7.21 23.32
N ILE A 366 -10.94 -7.43 24.37
CA ILE A 366 -11.26 -6.40 25.38
C ILE A 366 -10.31 -6.43 26.59
N GLY A 367 -9.28 -7.28 26.57
CA GLY A 367 -8.23 -7.33 27.59
C GLY A 367 -8.58 -8.09 28.88
N LEU A 368 -9.52 -9.05 28.81
CA LEU A 368 -9.99 -9.85 29.95
C LEU A 368 -9.36 -11.25 30.03
#